data_AF-A0A3A4JR97-F1
#
_entry.id   AF-A0A3A4JR97-F1
#
_cell.length_a   1.000
_cell.length_b   1.000
_cell.length_c   1.000
_cell.angle_alpha   90.00
_cell.angle_beta   90.00
_cell.angle_gamma   90.00
#
_symmetry.space_group_name_H-M   'P 1'
#
loop_
_entity.id
_entity.type
_entity.pdbx_description
1 polymer ?
#
loop_
_entity_poly.entity_id
_entity_poly.type
_entity_poly.pdbx_seq_one_letter_code
_entity_poly.pdbx_strand_id
1 'polypeptide(L)'
;MCAAVAGSANLVLIVNLHSFEHLEEVLIRIAANFPTVTVTERRLVLRQVKIYGRLVDAEGRSVGIVPPDPWAVPTGSKVDGDET
;
A
#
# COMPACT_ATOMS: atom_id res chain seq x y z
N MET A 1 -8.51 1.34 -1.76
CA MET A 1 -8.49 0.36 -0.65
C MET A 1 -8.61 1.13 0.66
N CYS A 2 -9.42 0.67 1.60
CA CYS A 2 -9.53 1.26 2.94
C CYS A 2 -9.42 0.13 3.97
N ALA A 3 -8.64 0.33 5.03
CA ALA A 3 -8.45 -0.65 6.09
C ALA A 3 -8.29 0.04 7.45
N ALA A 4 -8.85 -0.57 8.49
CA ALA A 4 -8.54 -0.21 9.86
C ALA A 4 -7.21 -0.85 10.27
N VAL A 5 -6.41 -0.11 11.05
CA VAL A 5 -5.11 -0.57 11.57
C VAL A 5 -5.03 -0.28 13.06
N ALA A 6 -4.18 -1.00 13.77
CA ALA A 6 -3.92 -0.73 15.18
C ALA A 6 -3.05 0.53 15.33
N GLY A 7 -3.39 1.40 16.28
CA GLY A 7 -2.65 2.63 16.58
C GLY A 7 -3.54 3.87 16.65
N SER A 8 -2.95 5.04 16.92
CA SER A 8 -3.67 6.32 16.98
C SER A 8 -4.12 6.79 15.59
N ALA A 9 -3.29 6.59 14.56
CA ALA A 9 -3.68 6.67 13.16
C ALA A 9 -4.32 5.34 12.75
N ASN A 10 -5.59 5.15 13.11
CA ASN A 10 -6.29 3.86 13.04
C ASN A 10 -6.92 3.52 11.67
N LEU A 11 -6.68 4.34 10.64
CA LEU A 11 -7.25 4.15 9.32
C LEU A 11 -6.20 4.42 8.24
N VAL A 12 -6.08 3.48 7.29
CA VAL A 12 -5.26 3.63 6.09
C VAL A 12 -6.16 3.65 4.86
N LEU A 13 -6.00 4.70 4.06
CA LEU A 13 -6.67 4.87 2.78
C LEU A 13 -5.62 4.92 1.67
N ILE A 14 -5.70 3.97 0.73
CA ILE A 14 -4.87 3.93 -0.47
C ILE A 14 -5.77 4.22 -1.67
N VAL A 15 -5.48 5.31 -2.38
CA VAL A 15 -6.16 5.72 -3.60
C VAL A 15 -5.17 5.73 -4.77
N ASN A 16 -5.64 5.34 -5.95
CA ASN A 16 -4.92 5.58 -7.20
C ASN A 16 -5.59 6.78 -7.86
N LEU A 17 -4.81 7.80 -8.16
CA LEU A 17 -5.29 9.04 -8.76
C LEU A 17 -4.65 9.19 -10.14
N HIS A 18 -5.38 9.81 -11.08
CA HIS A 18 -4.84 10.09 -12.41
C HIS A 18 -3.74 11.17 -12.37
N SER A 19 -3.79 12.07 -11.38
CA SER A 19 -2.78 13.09 -11.15
C SER A 19 -2.71 13.43 -9.66
N PHE A 20 -1.63 14.10 -9.25
CA PHE A 20 -1.42 14.44 -7.84
C PHE A 20 -2.41 15.52 -7.36
N GLU A 21 -2.84 16.41 -8.23
CA GLU A 21 -3.75 17.52 -7.94
C GLU A 21 -5.11 17.01 -7.41
N HIS A 22 -5.56 15.84 -7.87
CA HIS A 22 -6.78 15.21 -7.38
C HIS A 22 -6.70 14.78 -5.91
N LEU A 23 -5.51 14.78 -5.29
CA LEU A 23 -5.37 14.46 -3.87
C LEU A 23 -6.07 15.50 -2.98
N GLU A 24 -6.00 16.78 -3.34
CA GLU A 24 -6.65 17.84 -2.56
C GLU A 24 -8.17 17.68 -2.55
N GLU A 25 -8.77 17.36 -3.70
CA GLU A 25 -10.20 17.09 -3.81
C GLU A 25 -10.63 15.92 -2.91
N VAL A 26 -9.83 14.86 -2.84
CA VAL A 26 -10.09 13.73 -1.94
C VAL A 26 -10.04 14.17 -0.48
N LEU A 27 -9.05 14.97 -0.09
CA LEU A 27 -8.91 15.47 1.29
C LEU A 27 -10.07 16.39 1.69
N ILE A 28 -10.49 17.30 0.79
CA ILE A 28 -11.64 18.17 1.00
C ILE A 28 -12.90 17.35 1.21
N ARG A 29 -13.13 16.33 0.37
CA ARG A 29 -14.28 15.44 0.50
C ARG A 29 -14.26 14.64 1.80
N ILE A 30 -13.10 14.19 2.27
CA ILE A 30 -12.99 13.50 3.56
C ILE A 30 -13.36 14.45 4.69
N ALA A 31 -12.81 15.67 4.71
CA ALA A 31 -13.10 16.65 5.77
C ALA A 31 -14.57 17.07 5.78
N ALA A 32 -15.19 17.24 4.61
CA ALA A 32 -16.60 17.63 4.49
C ALA A 32 -17.57 16.53 4.93
N ASN A 33 -17.31 15.27 4.55
CA ASN A 33 -18.22 14.16 4.82
C ASN A 33 -17.96 13.48 6.17
N PHE A 34 -16.75 13.60 6.71
CA PHE A 34 -16.34 12.96 7.97
C PHE A 34 -15.60 13.96 8.87
N PRO A 35 -16.31 14.93 9.49
CA PRO A 35 -15.69 16.00 10.28
C PRO A 35 -14.86 15.50 11.48
N THR A 36 -15.11 14.28 11.95
CA THR A 36 -14.37 13.66 13.06
C THR A 36 -13.10 12.93 12.61
N VAL A 37 -12.88 12.78 11.30
CA VAL A 37 -11.70 12.11 10.74
C VAL A 37 -10.61 13.13 10.51
N THR A 38 -9.42 12.86 11.04
CA THR A 38 -8.23 13.69 10.81
C THR A 38 -7.20 12.91 10.02
N VAL A 39 -6.71 13.49 8.93
CA VAL A 39 -5.61 12.92 8.13
C VAL A 39 -4.29 13.29 8.79
N THR A 40 -3.65 12.33 9.45
CA THR A 40 -2.40 12.53 10.18
C THR A 40 -1.15 12.44 9.31
N GLU A 41 -1.22 11.70 8.20
CA GLU A 41 -0.08 11.45 7.32
C GLU A 41 -0.52 11.31 5.86
N ARG A 42 0.35 11.71 4.93
CA ARG A 42 0.17 11.58 3.49
C ARG A 42 1.44 10.98 2.90
N ARG A 43 1.32 9.88 2.16
CA ARG A 43 2.45 9.23 1.48
C ARG A 43 2.12 9.03 0.01
N LEU A 44 3.12 9.26 -0.84
CA LEU A 44 3.04 8.98 -2.27
C LEU A 44 3.85 7.73 -2.59
N VAL A 45 3.22 6.78 -3.29
CA VAL A 45 3.92 5.62 -3.82
C VAL A 45 4.46 5.99 -5.19
N LEU A 46 5.78 6.19 -5.29
CA LEU A 46 6.43 6.59 -6.54
C LEU A 46 6.44 5.46 -7.58
N ARG A 47 6.54 4.22 -7.12
CA ARG A 47 6.51 3.03 -7.97
C ARG A 47 5.88 1.86 -7.23
N GLN A 48 4.81 1.32 -7.81
CA GLN A 48 4.28 0.03 -7.39
C GLN A 48 5.13 -1.06 -8.04
N VAL A 49 5.63 -2.00 -7.23
CA VAL A 49 6.38 -3.18 -7.73
C VAL A 49 5.53 -4.44 -7.68
N LYS A 50 4.46 -4.39 -6.89
CA LYS A 50 3.50 -5.47 -6.68
C LYS A 50 2.13 -4.86 -6.39
N ILE A 51 1.08 -5.47 -6.94
CA ILE A 51 -0.32 -5.16 -6.66
C ILE A 51 -1.01 -6.49 -6.33
N TYR A 52 -1.46 -6.63 -5.08
CA TYR A 52 -1.96 -7.91 -4.55
C TYR A 52 -1.00 -9.07 -4.85
N GLY A 53 -1.46 -10.13 -5.51
CA GLY A 53 -0.63 -11.27 -5.89
C GLY A 53 0.15 -11.10 -7.21
N ARG A 54 0.28 -9.90 -7.76
CA ARG A 54 0.90 -9.68 -9.09
C ARG A 54 2.13 -8.78 -9.00
N LEU A 55 3.22 -9.20 -9.64
CA LEU A 55 4.38 -8.33 -9.88
C LEU A 55 4.10 -7.43 -11.07
N VAL A 56 4.55 -6.17 -10.99
CA VAL A 56 4.34 -5.18 -12.04
C VAL A 56 5.66 -4.56 -12.50
N ASP A 57 5.77 -4.30 -13.81
CA ASP A 57 6.91 -3.63 -14.42
C ASP A 57 6.87 -2.09 -14.21
N ALA A 58 7.74 -1.34 -14.88
CA ALA A 58 7.78 0.12 -14.75
C ALA A 58 6.56 0.80 -15.37
N GLU A 59 5.94 0.16 -16.36
CA GLU A 59 4.74 0.61 -17.05
C GLU A 59 3.46 0.13 -16.36
N GLY A 60 3.57 -0.58 -15.23
CA GLY A 60 2.45 -1.08 -14.44
C GLY A 60 1.81 -2.34 -15.01
N ARG A 61 2.40 -2.99 -16.01
CA ARG A 61 1.89 -4.24 -16.59
C ARG A 61 2.26 -5.42 -15.69
N SER A 62 1.35 -6.38 -15.59
CA SER A 62 1.59 -7.61 -14.83
C SER A 62 2.65 -8.47 -15.52
N VAL A 63 3.77 -8.72 -14.83
CA VAL A 63 4.88 -9.56 -15.33
C VAL A 63 5.04 -10.87 -14.57
N GLY A 64 4.30 -11.07 -13.48
CA GLY A 64 4.39 -12.30 -12.71
C GLY A 64 3.31 -12.42 -11.63
N ILE A 65 3.24 -13.60 -11.02
CA ILE A 65 2.32 -13.92 -9.92
C ILE A 65 3.12 -14.36 -8.72
N VAL A 66 2.82 -13.77 -7.57
CA VAL A 66 3.24 -14.24 -6.25
C VAL A 66 1.95 -14.45 -5.45
N PRO A 67 1.41 -15.69 -5.41
CA PRO A 67 0.17 -15.97 -4.73
C PRO A 67 0.25 -15.54 -3.26
N PRO A 68 -0.71 -14.75 -2.75
CA PRO A 68 -0.77 -14.48 -1.33
C PRO A 68 -1.18 -15.79 -0.63
N ASP A 69 -0.35 -16.23 0.31
CA ASP A 69 -0.68 -17.32 1.23
C ASP A 69 -0.70 -16.77 2.66
N PRO A 70 -1.88 -16.36 3.17
CA PRO A 70 -2.01 -15.82 4.53
C PRO A 70 -1.69 -16.84 5.62
N TRP A 71 -1.66 -18.13 5.29
CA TRP A 71 -1.47 -19.23 6.23
C TRP A 71 -0.10 -19.91 6.06
N ALA A 72 0.76 -19.39 5.18
CA ALA A 72 2.12 -19.87 5.04
C ALA A 72 2.87 -19.75 6.36
N VAL A 73 3.46 -20.85 6.81
CA VAL A 73 4.43 -20.84 7.92
C VAL A 73 5.70 -20.12 7.45
N PRO A 74 6.17 -19.07 8.15
CA PRO A 74 7.42 -18.41 7.77
C PRO A 74 8.58 -19.39 7.86
N THR A 75 9.05 -19.87 6.72
CA THR A 75 10.32 -20.59 6.63
C THR A 75 11.43 -19.58 6.67
N GLY A 76 12.07 -19.41 7.83
CA GLY A 76 13.25 -18.55 7.95
C GLY A 76 14.29 -18.97 6.93
N SER A 77 14.66 -18.06 6.02
CA SER A 77 15.76 -18.30 5.10
C SER A 77 17.04 -18.41 5.91
N LYS A 78 17.62 -19.61 5.99
CA LYS A 78 18.98 -19.78 6.49
C LYS A 78 19.89 -18.93 5.60
N VAL A 79 20.50 -17.91 6.19
CA VAL A 79 21.60 -17.19 5.56
C VAL A 79 22.75 -18.20 5.60
N ASP A 80 22.95 -18.93 4.51
CA ASP A 80 24.18 -19.67 4.32
C ASP A 80 25.29 -18.62 4.12
N GLY A 81 25.93 -18.26 5.23
CA GLY A 81 27.20 -17.56 5.21
C GLY A 81 28.23 -18.50 4.62
N ASP A 82 28.59 -18.25 3.36
CA ASP A 82 29.80 -18.79 2.76
C ASP A 82 30.97 -17.96 3.28
N GLU A 83 31.65 -18.52 4.28
CA GLU A 83 32.95 -18.10 4.77
C GLU A 83 34.00 -18.78 3.87
N THR A 84 34.60 -18.04 2.94
CA THR A 84 36.01 -18.23 2.49
C THR A 84 36.61 -16.92 2.00
#